data_AF-A0A7G5DUH3-F1
#
_entry.id   AF-A0A7G5DUH3-F1
#
_cell.length_a   1.000
_cell.length_b   1.000
_cell.length_c   1.000
_cell.angle_alpha   90.00
_cell.angle_beta   90.00
_cell.angle_gamma   90.00
#
_symmetry.space_group_name_H-M   'P 1'
#
loop_
_entity.id
_entity.type
_entity.pdbx_description
1 polymer ?
#
loop_
_entity_poly.entity_id
_entity_poly.type
_entity_poly.pdbx_seq_one_letter_code
_entity_poly.pdbx_strand_id
1 'polypeptide(L)'
;MSFRISPLAVWLFLSLPTIALAQTPGDRELIRERQERLLQEQQRRLDELQQLPGEAPRLQTIPVEDERCFEIQQIRLEGATLLGESDQQGILQAFAGQCLGVGQLNELLKAITQFYIDHGYVTSRAYLPQQDLSSGELRVIVVEGRLEGLDSSELATDRELAMGFPGRTGEVLYLRELEQLVDQLNRLPSRQAQLELVPGEEVGGSRVRLQGQRDKPWRAGLSRHNDGQKSTGEQQWGLSFDWDSPLGLADQLSLRASRDAVSDSYRHSHSQSLVYQVPYGWWNFSYSYNQSYYRTQSDGNGFLFNQDGDSKTHALRGERVLHRDSVSKTGFNLGVSHLRTNNFLLGNRLDTSSTRLSEAQLGFNHGRRIGSAFVNADIGWQRGIGAFDAQSNGHPQGSQPVARYNKYSLTLSYLQPFALWGESFSFDSLAYGQKSEDVLFSPQRISIGGLSSVRGFKDESLSGDTGGYWRNQLRWRRPVTWDALRPFVHEYSLAFAYDVGVIHGGRHNPEQRGRMTGNALEFALRGQHLAASVSFAHSLERPDAIERDERPVYFRFDLFF
;
A
#
# COMPACT_ATOMS: atom_id res chain seq x y z
N MET A 1 10.43 4.00 -79.54
CA MET A 1 10.67 3.11 -78.38
C MET A 1 9.89 3.68 -77.21
N SER A 2 8.72 3.10 -76.93
CA SER A 2 7.76 3.62 -75.95
C SER A 2 7.50 2.53 -74.92
N PHE A 3 8.13 2.63 -73.76
CA PHE A 3 7.86 1.73 -72.65
C PHE A 3 6.56 2.15 -71.98
N ARG A 4 5.53 1.30 -72.11
CA ARG A 4 4.29 1.38 -71.33
C ARG A 4 4.57 0.87 -69.93
N ILE A 5 4.46 1.74 -68.93
CA ILE A 5 4.45 1.36 -67.52
C ILE A 5 3.01 0.96 -67.17
N SER A 6 2.85 -0.28 -66.71
CA SER A 6 1.58 -0.86 -66.25
C SER A 6 1.13 -0.21 -64.93
N PRO A 7 -0.15 0.16 -64.77
CA PRO A 7 -0.69 0.76 -63.54
C PRO A 7 -0.97 -0.25 -62.42
N LEU A 8 -0.53 -1.51 -62.56
CA LEU A 8 -0.80 -2.57 -61.57
C LEU A 8 0.26 -2.70 -60.45
N ALA A 9 1.32 -1.90 -60.46
CA ALA A 9 2.39 -1.98 -59.45
C ALA A 9 2.25 -0.99 -58.28
N VAL A 10 1.20 -0.16 -58.24
CA VAL A 10 1.03 0.90 -57.23
C VAL A 10 0.03 0.54 -56.12
N TRP A 11 -0.62 -0.63 -56.21
CA TRP A 11 -1.69 -1.05 -55.28
C TRP A 11 -1.32 -2.19 -54.32
N LEU A 12 -0.03 -2.39 -54.03
CA LEU A 12 0.43 -3.45 -53.10
C LEU A 12 1.22 -2.94 -51.87
N PHE A 13 1.19 -1.64 -51.58
CA PHE A 13 1.96 -1.05 -50.46
C PHE A 13 1.12 -0.28 -49.41
N LEU A 14 -0.21 -0.45 -49.39
CA LEU A 14 -1.10 0.34 -48.52
C LEU A 14 -1.93 -0.48 -47.51
N SER A 15 -1.47 -1.68 -47.16
CA SER A 15 -1.98 -2.41 -45.99
C SER A 15 -0.81 -2.83 -45.10
N LEU A 16 -0.10 -1.84 -44.53
CA LEU A 16 0.60 -2.08 -43.28
C LEU A 16 -0.50 -2.15 -42.21
N PRO A 17 -0.79 -3.32 -41.61
CA PRO A 17 -1.55 -3.31 -40.37
C PRO A 17 -0.78 -2.40 -39.42
N THR A 18 -1.51 -1.51 -38.75
CA THR A 18 -1.01 -0.76 -37.61
C THR A 18 -0.25 -1.73 -36.71
N ILE A 19 1.08 -1.64 -36.71
CA ILE A 19 1.91 -2.37 -35.76
C ILE A 19 1.55 -1.76 -34.41
N ALA A 20 0.55 -2.34 -33.75
CA ALA A 20 0.45 -2.28 -32.30
C ALA A 20 1.83 -2.71 -31.81
N LEU A 21 2.58 -1.78 -31.21
CA LEU A 21 3.88 -2.07 -30.61
C LEU A 21 3.66 -3.23 -29.64
N ALA A 22 4.03 -4.45 -30.06
CA ALA A 22 3.87 -5.64 -29.26
C ALA A 22 4.68 -5.46 -27.97
N GLN A 23 4.11 -5.84 -26.84
CA GLN A 23 4.81 -5.74 -25.56
C GLN A 23 6.02 -6.66 -25.58
N THR A 24 7.19 -6.11 -25.28
CA THR A 24 8.40 -6.92 -25.13
C THR A 24 8.31 -7.75 -23.84
N PRO A 25 9.05 -8.87 -23.72
CA PRO A 25 9.14 -9.61 -22.47
C PRO A 25 9.58 -8.72 -21.30
N GLY A 26 10.50 -7.77 -21.53
CA GLY A 26 10.92 -6.79 -20.53
C GLY A 26 9.78 -5.87 -20.06
N ASP A 27 8.92 -5.41 -20.97
CA ASP A 27 7.77 -4.57 -20.62
C ASP A 27 6.75 -5.35 -19.77
N ARG A 28 6.47 -6.61 -20.14
CA ARG A 28 5.57 -7.49 -19.37
C ARG A 28 6.10 -7.71 -17.97
N GLU A 29 7.41 -7.92 -17.84
CA GLU A 29 8.08 -8.10 -16.55
C GLU A 29 7.98 -6.85 -15.67
N LEU A 30 8.25 -5.67 -16.23
CA LEU A 30 8.10 -4.40 -15.50
C LEU A 30 6.67 -4.17 -15.00
N ILE A 31 5.66 -4.52 -15.82
CA ILE A 31 4.25 -4.39 -15.43
C ILE A 31 3.93 -5.39 -14.31
N ARG A 32 4.39 -6.65 -14.43
CA ARG A 32 4.22 -7.69 -13.40
C ARG A 32 4.82 -7.25 -12.06
N GLU A 33 6.07 -6.79 -12.06
CA GLU A 33 6.76 -6.28 -10.86
C GLU A 33 6.02 -5.07 -10.24
N ARG A 34 5.44 -4.19 -11.06
CA ARG A 34 4.61 -3.07 -10.56
C ARG A 34 3.32 -3.57 -9.92
N GLN A 35 2.65 -4.55 -10.52
CA GLN A 35 1.44 -5.16 -9.97
C GLN A 35 1.72 -5.89 -8.66
N GLU A 36 2.82 -6.63 -8.56
CA GLU A 36 3.25 -7.29 -7.32
C GLU A 36 3.51 -6.30 -6.19
N ARG A 37 4.24 -5.21 -6.50
CA ARG A 37 4.46 -4.13 -5.52
C ARG A 37 3.16 -3.48 -5.08
N LEU A 38 2.21 -3.26 -5.98
CA LEU A 38 0.88 -2.74 -5.64
C LEU A 38 0.17 -3.67 -4.65
N LEU A 39 0.15 -4.98 -4.90
CA LEU A 39 -0.48 -5.95 -3.98
C LEU A 39 0.19 -5.95 -2.61
N GLN A 40 1.53 -5.94 -2.57
CA GLN A 40 2.29 -5.89 -1.32
C GLN A 40 2.03 -4.59 -0.53
N GLU A 41 1.98 -3.45 -1.22
CA GLU A 41 1.64 -2.17 -0.58
C GLU A 41 0.21 -2.19 -0.02
N GLN A 42 -0.78 -2.68 -0.78
CA GLN A 42 -2.16 -2.77 -0.31
C GLN A 42 -2.32 -3.74 0.87
N GLN A 43 -1.64 -4.88 0.86
CA GLN A 43 -1.62 -5.80 2.01
C GLN A 43 -1.04 -5.09 3.24
N ARG A 44 0.09 -4.40 3.09
CA ARG A 44 0.70 -3.63 4.19
C ARG A 44 -0.25 -2.55 4.74
N ARG A 45 -0.98 -1.83 3.87
CA ARG A 45 -1.99 -0.84 4.30
C ARG A 45 -3.08 -1.50 5.14
N LEU A 46 -3.60 -2.65 4.71
CA LEU A 46 -4.62 -3.38 5.45
C LEU A 46 -4.07 -3.90 6.79
N ASP A 47 -2.84 -4.41 6.83
CA ASP A 47 -2.18 -4.84 8.06
C ASP A 47 -1.99 -3.67 9.04
N GLU A 48 -1.58 -2.48 8.56
CA GLU A 48 -1.52 -1.25 9.36
C GLU A 48 -2.89 -0.88 9.95
N LEU A 49 -3.98 -1.04 9.18
CA LEU A 49 -5.35 -0.77 9.66
C LEU A 49 -5.82 -1.80 10.69
N GLN A 50 -5.38 -3.06 10.60
CA GLN A 50 -5.69 -4.11 11.58
C GLN A 50 -5.07 -3.82 12.95
N GLN A 51 -3.93 -3.12 12.97
CA GLN A 51 -3.26 -2.70 14.20
C GLN A 51 -3.91 -1.47 14.84
N LEU A 52 -4.89 -0.83 14.20
CA LEU A 52 -5.59 0.29 14.80
C LEU A 52 -6.42 -0.15 16.02
N PRO A 53 -6.41 0.65 17.12
CA PRO A 53 -7.09 0.28 18.36
C PRO A 53 -8.59 -0.02 18.20
N GLY A 54 -9.27 0.65 17.26
CA GLY A 54 -10.72 0.61 17.12
C GLY A 54 -11.43 1.71 17.93
N GLU A 55 -12.77 1.72 17.88
CA GLU A 55 -13.57 2.68 18.63
C GLU A 55 -13.52 2.34 20.13
N ALA A 56 -13.11 3.30 20.96
CA ALA A 56 -13.09 3.12 22.41
C ALA A 56 -14.53 3.06 22.95
N PRO A 57 -14.81 2.24 23.98
CA PRO A 57 -16.12 2.25 24.61
C PRO A 57 -16.38 3.64 25.20
N ARG A 58 -17.47 4.28 24.75
CA ARG A 58 -17.91 5.56 25.32
C ARG A 58 -18.17 5.36 26.81
N LEU A 59 -17.71 6.29 27.63
CA LEU A 59 -17.99 6.24 29.06
C LEU A 59 -19.51 6.33 29.25
N GLN A 60 -20.18 5.25 29.65
CA GLN A 60 -21.64 5.21 29.81
C GLN A 60 -22.11 6.11 30.96
N THR A 61 -23.06 7.01 30.71
CA THR A 61 -23.75 7.79 31.74
C THR A 61 -25.01 7.04 32.17
N ILE A 62 -25.15 6.85 33.48
CA ILE A 62 -26.41 6.44 34.09
C ILE A 62 -26.96 7.73 34.71
N PRO A 63 -28.15 8.20 34.32
CA PRO A 63 -28.75 9.37 34.94
C PRO A 63 -28.95 9.08 36.43
N VAL A 64 -28.29 9.85 37.28
CA VAL A 64 -28.49 9.80 38.73
C VAL A 64 -29.41 10.95 39.09
N GLU A 65 -30.62 10.65 39.56
CA GLU A 65 -31.47 11.65 40.20
C GLU A 65 -30.91 11.92 41.60
N ASP A 66 -30.42 13.13 41.82
CA ASP A 66 -29.94 13.56 43.14
C ASP A 66 -31.07 14.24 43.92
N GLU A 67 -31.20 13.89 45.20
CA GLU A 67 -32.19 14.49 46.10
C GLU A 67 -31.90 15.97 46.44
N ARG A 68 -30.66 16.44 46.20
CA ARG A 68 -30.22 17.82 46.46
C ARG A 68 -29.40 18.35 45.29
N CYS A 69 -29.70 19.56 44.85
CA CYS A 69 -29.03 20.23 43.73
C CYS A 69 -28.77 21.71 44.04
N PHE A 70 -27.86 22.32 43.28
CA PHE A 70 -27.55 23.74 43.34
C PHE A 70 -27.95 24.41 42.01
N GLU A 71 -28.61 25.56 42.07
CA GLU A 71 -28.90 26.34 40.85
C GLU A 71 -27.63 26.98 40.31
N ILE A 72 -27.20 26.53 39.13
CA ILE A 72 -26.01 27.05 38.44
C ILE A 72 -26.45 27.96 37.30
N GLN A 73 -26.17 29.25 37.40
CA GLN A 73 -26.50 30.23 36.37
C GLN A 73 -25.43 30.29 35.28
N GLN A 74 -24.16 30.25 35.68
CA GLN A 74 -23.02 30.38 34.77
C GLN A 74 -21.96 29.33 35.09
N ILE A 75 -21.37 28.75 34.04
CA ILE A 75 -20.24 27.82 34.17
C ILE A 75 -19.02 28.49 33.53
N ARG A 76 -17.92 28.55 34.28
CA ARG A 76 -16.64 29.13 33.83
C ARG A 76 -15.58 28.06 33.75
N LEU A 77 -15.01 27.88 32.56
CA LEU A 77 -13.89 26.97 32.31
C LEU A 77 -12.56 27.73 32.44
N GLU A 78 -11.63 27.19 33.22
CA GLU A 78 -10.26 27.67 33.36
C GLU A 78 -9.27 26.60 32.87
N GLY A 79 -8.21 27.01 32.17
CA GLY A 79 -7.17 26.09 31.67
C GLY A 79 -7.53 25.29 30.41
N ALA A 80 -8.74 25.46 29.86
CA ALA A 80 -9.21 24.76 28.66
C ALA A 80 -8.75 25.45 27.36
N THR A 81 -7.44 25.49 27.09
CA THR A 81 -6.89 26.24 25.94
C THR A 81 -7.18 25.60 24.58
N LEU A 82 -7.36 24.27 24.55
CA LEU A 82 -7.66 23.49 23.35
C LEU A 82 -9.17 23.40 23.06
N LEU A 83 -10.03 23.80 23.99
CA LEU A 83 -11.48 23.75 23.83
C LEU A 83 -11.97 25.10 23.31
N GLY A 84 -12.32 25.17 22.02
CA GLY A 84 -12.77 26.40 21.36
C GLY A 84 -14.10 26.91 21.92
N GLU A 85 -14.38 28.22 21.77
CA GLU A 85 -15.57 28.85 22.36
C GLU A 85 -16.90 28.19 21.93
N SER A 86 -17.01 27.76 20.66
CA SER A 86 -18.21 27.08 20.18
C SER A 86 -18.43 25.72 20.85
N ASP A 87 -17.36 24.97 21.06
CA ASP A 87 -17.41 23.65 21.70
C ASP A 87 -17.69 23.79 23.19
N GLN A 88 -17.12 24.83 23.84
CA GLN A 88 -17.44 25.18 25.23
C GLN A 88 -18.93 25.45 25.35
N GLN A 89 -19.48 26.34 24.52
CA GLN A 89 -20.91 26.64 24.56
C GLN A 89 -21.77 25.40 24.28
N GLY A 90 -21.41 24.59 23.29
CA GLY A 90 -22.15 23.37 22.94
C GLY A 90 -22.21 22.35 24.08
N ILE A 91 -21.10 22.16 24.81
CA ILE A 91 -21.06 21.24 25.97
C ILE A 91 -21.80 21.85 27.16
N LEU A 92 -21.56 23.13 27.47
CA LEU A 92 -22.05 23.77 28.69
C LEU A 92 -23.55 24.11 28.64
N GLN A 93 -24.13 24.31 27.44
CA GLN A 93 -25.54 24.68 27.28
C GLN A 93 -26.51 23.66 27.90
N ALA A 94 -26.13 22.38 27.95
CA ALA A 94 -26.94 21.34 28.57
C ALA A 94 -27.00 21.43 30.11
N PHE A 95 -26.08 22.18 30.73
CA PHE A 95 -25.92 22.25 32.20
C PHE A 95 -26.12 23.66 32.76
N ALA A 96 -25.87 24.70 31.97
CA ALA A 96 -26.04 26.09 32.39
C ALA A 96 -27.53 26.43 32.59
N GLY A 97 -27.84 27.17 33.66
CA GLY A 97 -29.20 27.55 34.03
C GLY A 97 -30.04 26.41 34.63
N GLN A 98 -29.41 25.30 35.05
CA GLN A 98 -30.09 24.15 35.64
C GLN A 98 -29.71 23.95 37.12
N CYS A 99 -30.53 23.18 37.83
CA CYS A 99 -30.20 22.71 39.18
C CYS A 99 -29.35 21.44 39.06
N LEU A 100 -28.05 21.54 39.37
CA LEU A 100 -27.11 20.43 39.22
C LEU A 100 -26.83 19.78 40.58
N GLY A 101 -27.07 18.47 40.68
CA GLY A 101 -26.61 17.62 41.77
C GLY A 101 -25.21 17.06 41.50
N VAL A 102 -24.71 16.21 42.40
CA VAL A 102 -23.40 15.56 42.29
C VAL A 102 -23.29 14.70 41.01
N GLY A 103 -24.34 13.96 40.66
CA GLY A 103 -24.48 13.20 39.44
C GLY A 103 -24.36 14.08 38.20
N GLN A 104 -25.12 15.17 38.11
CA GLN A 104 -25.06 16.08 36.95
C GLN A 104 -23.72 16.83 36.86
N LEU A 105 -23.12 17.19 38.00
CA LEU A 105 -21.77 17.75 38.03
C LEU A 105 -20.73 16.75 37.50
N ASN A 106 -20.83 15.48 37.88
CA ASN A 106 -19.97 14.43 37.33
C ASN A 106 -20.21 14.22 35.83
N GLU A 107 -21.45 14.31 35.35
CA GLU A 107 -21.77 14.27 33.92
C GLU A 107 -21.16 15.45 33.15
N LEU A 108 -21.19 16.66 33.71
CA LEU A 108 -20.53 17.84 33.15
C LEU A 108 -19.01 17.62 33.02
N LEU A 109 -18.35 17.22 34.11
CA LEU A 109 -16.90 16.97 34.11
C LEU A 109 -16.53 15.88 33.10
N LYS A 110 -17.37 14.85 33.00
CA LYS A 110 -17.21 13.76 32.06
C LYS A 110 -17.42 14.20 30.62
N ALA A 111 -18.41 15.04 30.33
CA ALA A 111 -18.64 15.57 28.99
C ALA A 111 -17.44 16.40 28.50
N ILE A 112 -16.90 17.27 29.38
CA ILE A 112 -15.68 18.03 29.10
C ILE A 112 -14.49 17.09 28.88
N THR A 113 -14.28 16.12 29.78
CA THR A 113 -13.16 15.16 29.67
C THR A 113 -13.28 14.27 28.42
N GLN A 114 -14.50 13.86 28.06
CA GLN A 114 -14.76 13.05 26.88
C GLN A 114 -14.42 13.81 25.59
N PHE A 115 -14.70 15.12 25.52
CA PHE A 115 -14.26 15.95 24.40
C PHE A 115 -12.75 15.83 24.18
N TYR A 116 -11.95 15.97 25.24
CA TYR A 116 -10.50 15.84 25.14
C TYR A 116 -10.07 14.44 24.70
N ILE A 117 -10.66 13.39 25.27
CA ILE A 117 -10.36 11.99 24.91
C ILE A 117 -10.69 11.72 23.44
N ASP A 118 -11.84 12.16 22.96
CA ASP A 118 -12.30 11.96 21.58
C ASP A 118 -11.38 12.66 20.57
N HIS A 119 -10.78 13.79 20.96
CA HIS A 119 -9.79 14.52 20.17
C HIS A 119 -8.35 14.05 20.41
N GLY A 120 -8.12 12.97 21.17
CA GLY A 120 -6.80 12.35 21.35
C GLY A 120 -5.94 12.92 22.49
N TYR A 121 -6.48 13.80 23.33
CA TYR A 121 -5.82 14.35 24.52
C TYR A 121 -6.15 13.52 25.77
N VAL A 122 -5.67 12.27 25.79
CA VAL A 122 -6.08 11.25 26.77
C VAL A 122 -5.60 11.50 28.21
N THR A 123 -4.64 12.40 28.41
CA THR A 123 -4.12 12.78 29.73
C THR A 123 -4.74 14.07 30.27
N SER A 124 -5.64 14.71 29.52
CA SER A 124 -6.34 15.93 29.94
C SER A 124 -7.63 15.60 30.69
N ARG A 125 -7.88 16.29 31.81
CA ARG A 125 -9.06 16.04 32.66
C ARG A 125 -9.65 17.33 33.23
N ALA A 126 -10.97 17.36 33.33
CA ALA A 126 -11.70 18.39 34.06
C ALA A 126 -11.88 17.97 35.52
N TYR A 127 -11.76 18.93 36.44
CA TYR A 127 -12.01 18.73 37.87
C TYR A 127 -12.66 19.95 38.48
N LEU A 128 -13.34 19.72 39.60
CA LEU A 128 -14.02 20.75 40.35
C LEU A 128 -13.15 21.19 41.53
N PRO A 129 -12.63 22.43 41.56
CA PRO A 129 -11.92 22.95 42.73
C PRO A 129 -12.89 23.18 43.89
N GLN A 130 -12.35 23.25 45.10
CA GLN A 130 -13.11 23.72 46.26
C GLN A 130 -13.56 25.17 46.01
N GLN A 131 -14.86 25.42 46.14
CA GLN A 131 -15.49 26.71 45.87
C GLN A 131 -16.82 26.83 46.62
N ASP A 132 -17.34 28.05 46.71
CA ASP A 132 -18.70 28.33 47.17
C ASP A 132 -19.61 28.53 45.95
N LEU A 133 -20.74 27.82 45.92
CA LEU A 133 -21.72 27.87 44.82
C LEU A 133 -22.90 28.81 45.12
N SER A 134 -22.88 29.53 46.25
CA SER A 134 -23.94 30.45 46.65
C SER A 134 -24.21 31.59 45.65
N SER A 135 -23.20 31.95 44.84
CA SER A 135 -23.31 32.96 43.78
C SER A 135 -23.98 32.46 42.50
N GLY A 136 -24.17 31.14 42.36
CA GLY A 136 -24.64 30.52 41.12
C GLY A 136 -23.59 30.44 40.00
N GLU A 137 -22.33 30.77 40.26
CA GLU A 137 -21.21 30.58 39.32
C GLU A 137 -20.45 29.29 39.64
N LEU A 138 -20.38 28.37 38.68
CA LEU A 138 -19.62 27.13 38.79
C LEU A 138 -18.29 27.27 38.04
N ARG A 139 -17.18 27.22 38.78
CA ARG A 139 -15.83 27.18 38.20
C ARG A 139 -15.38 25.74 37.99
N VAL A 140 -15.00 25.40 36.78
CA VAL A 140 -14.41 24.10 36.41
C VAL A 140 -13.00 24.33 35.87
N ILE A 141 -12.02 23.62 36.42
CA ILE A 141 -10.63 23.71 35.94
C ILE A 141 -10.33 22.49 35.08
N VAL A 142 -9.68 22.73 33.95
CA VAL A 142 -9.15 21.70 33.06
C VAL A 142 -7.63 21.69 33.19
N VAL A 143 -7.07 20.54 33.57
CA VAL A 143 -5.62 20.29 33.43
C VAL A 143 -5.41 19.62 32.09
N GLU A 144 -4.78 20.33 31.17
CA GLU A 144 -4.32 19.78 29.90
C GLU A 144 -2.99 19.06 30.12
N GLY A 145 -2.99 17.74 29.93
CA GLY A 145 -1.85 16.90 30.27
C GLY A 145 -0.66 17.17 29.34
N ARG A 146 0.55 17.28 29.87
CA ARG A 146 1.76 17.62 29.11
C ARG A 146 2.74 16.46 29.04
N LEU A 147 3.45 16.37 27.91
CA LEU A 147 4.50 15.38 27.72
C LEU A 147 5.80 15.88 28.36
N GLU A 148 6.28 15.20 29.40
CA GLU A 148 7.58 15.51 30.04
C GLU A 148 8.77 14.84 29.34
N GLY A 149 8.53 13.76 28.60
CA GLY A 149 9.57 13.11 27.81
C GLY A 149 9.30 11.64 27.51
N LEU A 150 10.21 11.07 26.74
CA LEU A 150 10.29 9.65 26.41
C LEU A 150 11.37 9.02 27.29
N ASP A 151 11.04 7.96 28.00
CA ASP A 151 12.02 7.18 28.77
C ASP A 151 12.96 6.43 27.81
N SER A 152 14.23 6.29 28.22
CA SER A 152 15.21 5.51 27.47
C SER A 152 14.77 4.05 27.35
N SER A 153 15.02 3.45 26.18
CA SER A 153 14.64 2.07 25.89
C SER A 153 15.70 1.38 25.05
N GLU A 154 15.91 0.07 25.27
CA GLU A 154 16.77 -0.74 24.40
C GLU A 154 16.17 -0.95 22.99
N LEU A 155 14.87 -0.64 22.83
CA LEU A 155 14.14 -0.73 21.56
C LEU A 155 14.51 0.34 20.56
N ALA A 156 14.86 1.54 21.01
CA ALA A 156 15.10 2.65 20.11
C ALA A 156 16.13 3.58 20.74
N THR A 157 17.15 3.90 19.97
CA THR A 157 18.11 4.95 20.33
C THR A 157 17.45 6.33 20.29
N ASP A 158 18.01 7.30 21.01
CA ASP A 158 17.50 8.68 21.01
C ASP A 158 17.42 9.27 19.59
N ARG A 159 18.32 8.85 18.69
CA ARG A 159 18.31 9.24 17.29
C ARG A 159 17.12 8.64 16.54
N GLU A 160 16.82 7.37 16.75
CA GLU A 160 15.63 6.72 16.18
C GLU A 160 14.35 7.38 16.68
N LEU A 161 14.29 7.73 17.97
CA LEU A 161 13.17 8.46 18.56
C LEU A 161 13.01 9.86 17.96
N ALA A 162 14.11 10.59 17.79
CA ALA A 162 14.10 11.93 17.18
C ALA A 162 13.66 11.91 15.70
N MET A 163 13.91 10.80 14.98
CA MET A 163 13.43 10.63 13.60
C MET A 163 11.97 10.17 13.56
N GLY A 164 11.53 9.32 14.49
CA GLY A 164 10.21 8.71 14.48
C GLY A 164 9.11 9.54 15.15
N PHE A 165 9.44 10.31 16.18
CA PHE A 165 8.47 11.02 17.01
C PHE A 165 8.17 12.43 16.45
N PRO A 166 6.92 12.72 16.04
CA PRO A 166 6.56 14.04 15.54
C PRO A 166 6.32 15.10 16.63
N GLY A 167 6.05 14.68 17.87
CA GLY A 167 5.72 15.57 18.98
C GLY A 167 6.95 16.19 19.64
N ARG A 168 6.72 17.06 20.63
CA ARG A 168 7.78 17.73 21.39
C ARG A 168 7.55 17.66 22.89
N THR A 169 8.61 17.47 23.64
CA THR A 169 8.60 17.57 25.10
C THR A 169 8.18 18.98 25.54
N GLY A 170 7.31 19.06 26.54
CA GLY A 170 6.76 20.27 27.14
C GLY A 170 5.42 20.72 26.56
N GLU A 171 5.02 20.17 25.40
CA GLU A 171 3.73 20.44 24.76
C GLU A 171 2.62 19.57 25.37
N VAL A 172 1.35 19.91 25.06
CA VAL A 172 0.21 19.09 25.47
C VAL A 172 0.32 17.73 24.79
N LEU A 173 0.18 16.66 25.57
CA LEU A 173 0.33 15.31 25.08
C LEU A 173 -0.80 14.97 24.11
N TYR A 174 -0.44 14.66 22.87
CA TYR A 174 -1.36 14.24 21.83
C TYR A 174 -1.12 12.77 21.47
N LEU A 175 -2.11 11.91 21.73
CA LEU A 175 -1.97 10.46 21.56
C LEU A 175 -1.60 10.05 20.12
N ARG A 176 -2.07 10.79 19.11
CA ARG A 176 -1.80 10.44 17.69
C ARG A 176 -0.33 10.58 17.32
N GLU A 177 0.41 11.46 17.98
CA GLU A 177 1.87 11.59 17.78
C GLU A 177 2.62 10.38 18.33
N LEU A 178 2.15 9.86 19.47
CA LEU A 178 2.69 8.67 20.10
C LEU A 178 2.36 7.40 19.30
N GLU A 179 1.13 7.28 18.82
CA GLU A 179 0.75 6.22 17.87
C GLU A 179 1.59 6.29 16.59
N GLN A 180 1.89 7.48 16.09
CA GLN A 180 2.76 7.65 14.93
C GLN A 180 4.19 7.19 15.21
N LEU A 181 4.76 7.47 16.39
CA LEU A 181 6.06 6.94 16.79
C LEU A 181 6.06 5.41 16.79
N VAL A 182 5.04 4.78 17.40
CA VAL A 182 4.91 3.33 17.43
C VAL A 182 4.75 2.75 16.03
N ASP A 183 3.97 3.38 15.15
CA ASP A 183 3.81 3.01 13.73
C ASP A 183 5.15 3.03 12.98
N GLN A 184 5.98 4.05 13.19
CA GLN A 184 7.30 4.15 12.56
C GLN A 184 8.28 3.09 13.08
N LEU A 185 8.24 2.76 14.37
CA LEU A 185 9.08 1.71 14.95
C LEU A 185 8.62 0.31 14.51
N ASN A 186 7.31 0.03 14.54
CA ASN A 186 6.75 -1.27 14.16
C ASN A 186 6.81 -1.54 12.66
N ARG A 187 7.05 -0.51 11.82
CA ARG A 187 7.43 -0.71 10.42
C ARG A 187 8.70 -1.56 10.28
N LEU A 188 9.60 -1.52 11.26
CA LEU A 188 10.78 -2.35 11.34
C LEU A 188 10.40 -3.68 12.00
N PRO A 189 10.35 -4.82 11.28
CA PRO A 189 9.88 -6.07 11.87
C PRO A 189 10.76 -6.61 13.01
N SER A 190 12.00 -6.14 13.15
CA SER A 190 12.85 -6.43 14.33
C SER A 190 12.44 -5.68 15.60
N ARG A 191 11.41 -4.82 15.52
CA ARG A 191 10.90 -4.02 16.62
C ARG A 191 9.43 -4.32 16.81
N GLN A 192 9.07 -4.74 18.03
CA GLN A 192 7.68 -4.84 18.45
C GLN A 192 7.48 -3.88 19.61
N ALA A 193 7.26 -2.61 19.29
CA ALA A 193 7.09 -1.55 20.26
C ALA A 193 5.64 -1.48 20.74
N GLN A 194 5.49 -1.42 22.06
CA GLN A 194 4.26 -1.10 22.76
C GLN A 194 4.48 0.15 23.59
N LEU A 195 3.42 0.95 23.73
CA LEU A 195 3.49 2.23 24.42
C LEU A 195 2.78 2.13 25.76
N GLU A 196 3.45 2.61 26.81
CA GLU A 196 2.91 2.79 28.14
C GLU A 196 3.03 4.26 28.55
N LEU A 197 1.93 4.84 29.04
CA LEU A 197 1.92 6.18 29.62
C LEU A 197 2.08 6.06 31.15
N VAL A 198 3.09 6.72 31.69
CA VAL A 198 3.35 6.76 33.14
C VAL A 198 3.23 8.19 33.68
N PRO A 199 2.80 8.39 34.93
CA PRO A 199 2.76 9.72 35.54
C PRO A 199 4.13 10.40 35.55
N GLY A 200 4.14 11.70 35.27
CA GLY A 200 5.32 12.56 35.36
C GLY A 200 5.60 13.06 36.78
N GLU A 201 6.57 13.97 36.89
CA GLU A 201 6.93 14.63 38.15
C GLU A 201 6.01 15.83 38.44
N GLU A 202 5.59 16.57 37.42
CA GLU A 202 4.73 17.74 37.54
C GLU A 202 3.25 17.36 37.50
N VAL A 203 2.39 18.21 38.08
CA VAL A 203 0.94 18.01 38.04
C VAL A 203 0.44 18.12 36.60
N GLY A 204 -0.22 17.06 36.10
CA GLY A 204 -0.62 16.97 34.70
C GLY A 204 0.51 16.55 33.76
N GLY A 205 1.71 16.29 34.27
CA GLY A 205 2.82 15.75 33.51
C GLY A 205 2.68 14.25 33.25
N SER A 206 3.16 13.80 32.10
CA SER A 206 3.19 12.39 31.71
C SER A 206 4.47 12.06 30.97
N ARG A 207 5.04 10.89 31.26
CA ARG A 207 6.18 10.33 30.53
C ARG A 207 5.75 9.11 29.74
N VAL A 208 6.47 8.83 28.67
CA VAL A 208 6.17 7.72 27.76
C VAL A 208 7.26 6.66 27.87
N ARG A 209 6.88 5.42 28.12
CA ARG A 209 7.77 4.26 28.14
C ARG A 209 7.48 3.34 26.96
N LEU A 210 8.54 2.94 26.25
CA LEU A 210 8.45 1.95 25.19
C LEU A 210 8.82 0.57 25.72
N GLN A 211 7.88 -0.37 25.61
CA GLN A 211 8.04 -1.78 26.00
C GLN A 211 8.14 -2.68 24.77
N GLY A 212 8.86 -3.79 24.90
CA GLY A 212 9.09 -4.76 23.82
C GLY A 212 10.52 -5.29 23.79
N GLN A 213 10.78 -6.18 22.83
CA GLN A 213 12.10 -6.77 22.62
C GLN A 213 12.68 -6.37 21.26
N ARG A 214 14.00 -6.18 21.24
CA ARG A 214 14.76 -5.96 20.01
C ARG A 214 15.18 -7.31 19.46
N ASP A 215 14.65 -7.66 18.31
CA ASP A 215 15.07 -8.83 17.57
C ASP A 215 16.27 -8.53 16.67
N LYS A 216 16.77 -9.59 16.03
CA LYS A 216 17.80 -9.53 15.00
C LYS A 216 17.41 -8.49 13.91
N PRO A 217 18.25 -7.48 13.63
CA PRO A 217 17.87 -6.35 12.77
C PRO A 217 17.91 -6.68 11.28
N TRP A 218 18.35 -7.89 10.90
CA TRP A 218 18.42 -8.29 9.49
C TRP A 218 17.75 -9.63 9.28
N ARG A 219 17.14 -9.77 8.10
CA ARG A 219 16.47 -10.99 7.63
C ARG A 219 16.97 -11.31 6.23
N ALA A 220 17.23 -12.58 5.97
CA ALA A 220 17.56 -13.05 4.63
C ALA A 220 16.52 -14.07 4.17
N GLY A 221 16.34 -14.21 2.87
CA GLY A 221 15.44 -15.21 2.33
C GLY A 221 15.86 -15.71 0.97
N LEU A 222 15.45 -16.94 0.69
CA LEU A 222 15.62 -17.62 -0.58
C LEU A 222 14.25 -18.05 -1.07
N SER A 223 13.94 -17.80 -2.33
CA SER A 223 12.67 -18.18 -2.92
C SER A 223 12.84 -18.96 -4.22
N ARG A 224 11.93 -19.89 -4.47
CA ARG A 224 11.79 -20.63 -5.72
C ARG A 224 10.34 -20.57 -6.17
N HIS A 225 10.10 -20.11 -7.38
CA HIS A 225 8.76 -19.97 -7.93
C HIS A 225 8.78 -20.08 -9.45
N ASN A 226 7.60 -20.09 -10.08
CA ASN A 226 7.46 -20.17 -11.53
C ASN A 226 6.67 -19.00 -12.15
N ASP A 227 6.80 -17.80 -11.58
CA ASP A 227 6.10 -16.60 -12.08
C ASP A 227 6.77 -15.96 -13.30
N GLY A 228 7.94 -16.45 -13.70
CA GLY A 228 8.67 -15.96 -14.87
C GLY A 228 7.96 -16.31 -16.19
N GLN A 229 8.40 -15.68 -17.27
CA GLN A 229 7.84 -15.90 -18.61
C GLN A 229 8.45 -17.12 -19.29
N LYS A 230 7.64 -17.87 -20.03
CA LYS A 230 8.09 -19.04 -20.79
C LYS A 230 9.24 -18.73 -21.77
N SER A 231 9.22 -17.53 -22.36
CA SER A 231 10.19 -17.07 -23.36
C SER A 231 11.54 -16.64 -22.78
N THR A 232 11.62 -16.34 -21.48
CA THR A 232 12.84 -15.83 -20.82
C THR A 232 13.30 -16.67 -19.62
N GLY A 233 12.51 -17.67 -19.23
CA GLY A 233 12.75 -18.54 -18.09
C GLY A 233 11.57 -18.51 -17.14
N GLU A 234 10.76 -19.57 -17.13
CA GLU A 234 9.56 -19.62 -16.28
C GLU A 234 9.91 -19.79 -14.79
N GLN A 235 10.88 -20.64 -14.53
CA GLN A 235 11.34 -21.01 -13.20
C GLN A 235 12.34 -19.98 -12.69
N GLN A 236 12.11 -19.42 -11.50
CA GLN A 236 12.89 -18.32 -10.94
C GLN A 236 13.42 -18.67 -9.55
N TRP A 237 14.67 -18.30 -9.29
CA TRP A 237 15.25 -18.19 -7.95
C TRP A 237 15.24 -16.72 -7.52
N GLY A 238 14.89 -16.47 -6.26
CA GLY A 238 14.96 -15.15 -5.66
C GLY A 238 15.79 -15.14 -4.38
N LEU A 239 16.47 -14.03 -4.13
CA LEU A 239 17.14 -13.70 -2.89
C LEU A 239 16.53 -12.42 -2.33
N SER A 240 16.28 -12.40 -1.03
CA SER A 240 15.84 -11.21 -0.32
C SER A 240 16.76 -10.94 0.87
N PHE A 241 17.07 -9.67 1.10
CA PHE A 241 17.76 -9.22 2.30
C PHE A 241 17.09 -7.94 2.79
N ASP A 242 16.70 -7.93 4.06
CA ASP A 242 16.13 -6.77 4.74
C ASP A 242 17.01 -6.41 5.93
N TRP A 243 17.31 -5.13 6.10
CA TRP A 243 18.08 -4.61 7.22
C TRP A 243 17.36 -3.40 7.83
N ASP A 244 16.93 -3.56 9.06
CA ASP A 244 16.27 -2.55 9.88
C ASP A 244 17.31 -1.67 10.59
N SER A 245 17.13 -0.36 10.46
CA SER A 245 17.90 0.73 11.07
C SER A 245 19.43 0.65 10.86
N PRO A 246 19.95 0.44 9.64
CA PRO A 246 21.39 0.34 9.41
C PRO A 246 22.15 1.63 9.76
N LEU A 247 21.51 2.81 9.65
CA LEU A 247 22.11 4.09 10.05
C LEU A 247 21.68 4.58 11.44
N GLY A 248 20.85 3.81 12.16
CA GLY A 248 20.26 4.23 13.43
C GLY A 248 19.27 5.38 13.28
N LEU A 249 18.57 5.47 12.15
CA LEU A 249 17.59 6.53 11.84
C LEU A 249 16.14 6.00 11.83
N ALA A 250 15.92 4.79 12.34
CA ALA A 250 14.72 3.99 12.13
C ALA A 250 14.44 3.75 10.62
N ASP A 251 15.52 3.79 9.83
CA ASP A 251 15.53 3.56 8.39
C ASP A 251 15.40 2.07 8.05
N GLN A 252 15.08 1.73 6.82
CA GLN A 252 15.00 0.34 6.37
C GLN A 252 15.60 0.18 4.97
N LEU A 253 16.47 -0.82 4.83
CA LEU A 253 17.03 -1.23 3.54
C LEU A 253 16.45 -2.59 3.14
N SER A 254 15.85 -2.66 1.96
CA SER A 254 15.38 -3.90 1.33
C SER A 254 16.09 -4.11 0.01
N LEU A 255 16.78 -5.23 -0.12
CA LEU A 255 17.41 -5.71 -1.35
C LEU A 255 16.68 -6.96 -1.82
N ARG A 256 16.41 -7.05 -3.12
CA ARG A 256 15.93 -8.27 -3.77
C ARG A 256 16.73 -8.51 -5.03
N ALA A 257 16.98 -9.76 -5.36
CA ALA A 257 17.53 -10.18 -6.63
C ALA A 257 16.79 -11.43 -7.10
N SER A 258 16.50 -11.53 -8.38
CA SER A 258 15.89 -12.70 -8.99
C SER A 258 16.61 -13.08 -10.27
N ARG A 259 16.60 -14.38 -10.60
CA ARG A 259 17.13 -14.91 -11.86
C ARG A 259 16.41 -16.17 -12.25
N ASP A 260 16.41 -16.46 -13.55
CA ASP A 260 15.94 -17.74 -14.02
C ASP A 260 16.80 -18.89 -13.45
N ALA A 261 16.10 -19.99 -13.19
CA ALA A 261 16.64 -21.18 -12.58
C ALA A 261 17.47 -22.04 -13.52
N VAL A 262 17.09 -22.04 -14.79
CA VAL A 262 17.68 -22.85 -15.85
C VAL A 262 17.97 -21.90 -16.99
N SER A 263 19.18 -21.34 -16.93
CA SER A 263 19.65 -20.42 -17.97
C SER A 263 20.25 -21.22 -19.10
N ASP A 264 19.83 -20.91 -20.32
CA ASP A 264 20.48 -21.39 -21.53
C ASP A 264 20.99 -20.20 -22.36
N SER A 265 21.54 -20.45 -23.53
CA SER A 265 22.13 -19.39 -24.37
C SER A 265 21.08 -18.42 -24.92
N TYR A 266 19.80 -18.82 -24.99
CA TYR A 266 18.75 -18.10 -25.69
C TYR A 266 17.62 -17.58 -24.78
N ARG A 267 17.45 -18.11 -23.57
CA ARG A 267 16.48 -17.70 -22.56
C ARG A 267 17.19 -17.33 -21.28
N HIS A 268 17.03 -16.08 -20.87
CA HIS A 268 17.59 -15.58 -19.64
C HIS A 268 16.74 -14.43 -19.11
N SER A 269 16.57 -14.36 -17.80
CA SER A 269 15.99 -13.20 -17.13
C SER A 269 16.61 -13.01 -15.76
N HIS A 270 16.91 -11.77 -15.41
CA HIS A 270 17.25 -11.44 -14.03
C HIS A 270 16.75 -10.05 -13.67
N SER A 271 16.45 -9.84 -12.40
CA SER A 271 16.12 -8.52 -11.85
C SER A 271 16.79 -8.27 -10.50
N GLN A 272 16.99 -7.00 -10.18
CA GLN A 272 17.59 -6.53 -8.94
C GLN A 272 16.82 -5.30 -8.49
N SER A 273 16.45 -5.25 -7.22
CA SER A 273 15.77 -4.10 -6.63
C SER A 273 16.41 -3.70 -5.32
N LEU A 274 16.51 -2.39 -5.10
CA LEU A 274 16.87 -1.76 -3.84
C LEU A 274 15.75 -0.81 -3.44
N VAL A 275 15.31 -0.88 -2.19
CA VAL A 275 14.41 0.09 -1.58
C VAL A 275 15.03 0.56 -0.28
N TYR A 276 15.14 1.86 -0.10
CA TYR A 276 15.62 2.47 1.13
C TYR A 276 14.60 3.48 1.65
N GLN A 277 14.20 3.34 2.91
CA GLN A 277 13.14 4.14 3.54
C GLN A 277 13.65 4.83 4.80
N VAL A 278 13.27 6.09 5.01
CA VAL A 278 13.66 6.89 6.18
C VAL A 278 12.43 7.63 6.72
N PRO A 279 12.08 7.44 8.01
CA PRO A 279 10.98 8.16 8.63
C PRO A 279 11.42 9.57 9.09
N TYR A 280 10.48 10.52 9.14
CA TYR A 280 10.67 11.82 9.80
C TYR A 280 9.35 12.34 10.36
N GLY A 281 9.02 11.95 11.59
CA GLY A 281 7.76 12.24 12.26
C GLY A 281 6.56 11.77 11.42
N TRP A 282 5.78 12.73 10.93
CA TRP A 282 4.63 12.50 10.05
C TRP A 282 5.00 12.12 8.60
N TRP A 283 6.27 12.19 8.22
CA TRP A 283 6.75 11.87 6.88
C TRP A 283 7.44 10.51 6.80
N ASN A 284 7.37 9.89 5.63
CA ASN A 284 8.21 8.77 5.23
C ASN A 284 8.77 9.04 3.83
N PHE A 285 10.09 8.97 3.70
CA PHE A 285 10.79 9.15 2.43
C PHE A 285 11.33 7.82 1.96
N SER A 286 11.16 7.52 0.67
CA SER A 286 11.66 6.29 0.07
C SER A 286 12.36 6.55 -1.25
N TYR A 287 13.48 5.85 -1.44
CA TYR A 287 14.16 5.72 -2.72
C TYR A 287 14.07 4.27 -3.18
N SER A 288 13.70 4.06 -4.43
CA SER A 288 13.73 2.73 -5.06
C SER A 288 14.53 2.74 -6.35
N TYR A 289 15.36 1.72 -6.52
CA TYR A 289 16.07 1.41 -7.75
C TYR A 289 15.68 0.00 -8.20
N ASN A 290 15.27 -0.16 -9.44
CA ASN A 290 14.97 -1.48 -10.02
C ASN A 290 15.69 -1.60 -11.36
N GLN A 291 16.33 -2.75 -11.59
CA GLN A 291 16.96 -3.09 -12.86
C GLN A 291 16.53 -4.49 -13.28
N SER A 292 16.19 -4.67 -14.54
CA SER A 292 15.90 -5.98 -15.12
C SER A 292 16.57 -6.15 -16.48
N TYR A 293 16.88 -7.38 -16.84
CA TYR A 293 17.37 -7.77 -18.16
C TYR A 293 16.65 -9.04 -18.61
N TYR A 294 16.39 -9.13 -19.91
CA TYR A 294 15.86 -10.34 -20.52
C TYR A 294 16.61 -10.68 -21.80
N ARG A 295 16.60 -11.96 -22.15
CA ARG A 295 17.03 -12.50 -23.45
C ARG A 295 16.05 -13.58 -23.87
N THR A 296 15.67 -13.56 -25.14
CA THR A 296 14.82 -14.57 -25.75
C THR A 296 15.21 -14.79 -27.22
N GLN A 297 14.89 -15.97 -27.75
CA GLN A 297 14.95 -16.24 -29.18
C GLN A 297 13.54 -16.49 -29.69
N SER A 298 13.16 -15.75 -30.72
CA SER A 298 11.85 -15.86 -31.37
C SER A 298 12.02 -16.45 -32.76
N ASP A 299 10.96 -17.09 -33.26
CA ASP A 299 10.88 -17.63 -34.61
C ASP A 299 9.86 -16.82 -35.41
N GLY A 300 10.25 -16.38 -36.61
CA GLY A 300 9.37 -15.77 -37.59
C GLY A 300 9.55 -16.45 -38.93
N ASN A 301 8.54 -17.20 -39.38
CA ASN A 301 8.55 -17.92 -40.66
C ASN A 301 9.77 -18.85 -40.85
N GLY A 302 10.23 -19.51 -39.79
CA GLY A 302 11.39 -20.41 -39.81
C GLY A 302 12.74 -19.69 -39.65
N PHE A 303 12.72 -18.37 -39.45
CA PHE A 303 13.91 -17.58 -39.14
C PHE A 303 13.99 -17.32 -37.63
N LEU A 304 15.02 -17.87 -37.00
CA LEU A 304 15.30 -17.64 -35.59
C LEU A 304 16.04 -16.30 -35.43
N PHE A 305 15.52 -15.44 -34.56
CA PHE A 305 16.15 -14.16 -34.22
C PHE A 305 16.21 -13.94 -32.71
N ASN A 306 17.34 -13.41 -32.25
CA ASN A 306 17.56 -13.09 -30.85
C ASN A 306 17.02 -11.69 -30.54
N GLN A 307 16.35 -11.58 -29.40
CA GLN A 307 15.92 -10.33 -28.79
C GLN A 307 16.44 -10.25 -27.36
N ASP A 308 16.89 -9.09 -26.95
CA ASP A 308 17.21 -8.81 -25.56
C ASP A 308 16.94 -7.35 -25.21
N GLY A 309 16.98 -7.05 -23.92
CA GLY A 309 16.76 -5.71 -23.45
C GLY A 309 16.99 -5.55 -21.96
N ASP A 310 17.21 -4.31 -21.55
CA ASP A 310 17.39 -3.92 -20.17
C ASP A 310 16.45 -2.78 -19.80
N SER A 311 16.03 -2.76 -18.54
CA SER A 311 15.20 -1.71 -17.98
C SER A 311 15.74 -1.26 -16.63
N LYS A 312 15.73 0.06 -16.41
CA LYS A 312 16.19 0.70 -15.17
C LYS A 312 15.17 1.73 -14.71
N THR A 313 14.77 1.64 -13.45
CA THR A 313 13.83 2.57 -12.83
C THR A 313 14.42 3.14 -11.56
N HIS A 314 14.48 4.46 -11.46
CA HIS A 314 14.72 5.20 -10.23
C HIS A 314 13.42 5.86 -9.79
N ALA A 315 13.10 5.80 -8.50
CA ALA A 315 11.97 6.56 -7.97
C ALA A 315 12.28 7.12 -6.58
N LEU A 316 11.86 8.35 -6.34
CA LEU A 316 11.86 9.02 -5.05
C LEU A 316 10.41 9.33 -4.69
N ARG A 317 9.99 8.97 -3.46
CA ARG A 317 8.63 9.21 -2.96
C ARG A 317 8.69 9.76 -1.54
N GLY A 318 7.87 10.77 -1.27
CA GLY A 318 7.58 11.28 0.07
C GLY A 318 6.11 11.07 0.40
N GLU A 319 5.83 10.47 1.54
CA GLU A 319 4.48 10.24 2.06
C GLU A 319 4.31 11.01 3.38
N ARG A 320 3.19 11.71 3.55
CA ARG A 320 2.83 12.41 4.78
C ARG A 320 1.47 11.94 5.28
N VAL A 321 1.40 11.56 6.55
CA VAL A 321 0.12 11.35 7.24
C VAL A 321 -0.52 12.72 7.52
N LEU A 322 -1.71 12.95 6.99
CA LEU A 322 -2.47 14.19 7.15
C LEU A 322 -3.46 14.12 8.31
N HIS A 323 -4.04 12.95 8.52
CA HIS A 323 -5.03 12.70 9.57
C HIS A 323 -4.94 11.25 10.05
N ARG A 324 -5.10 11.03 11.35
CA ARG A 324 -5.17 9.71 11.96
C ARG A 324 -6.06 9.76 13.20
N ASP A 325 -6.88 8.74 13.36
CA ASP A 325 -7.66 8.47 14.56
C ASP A 325 -7.59 6.97 14.90
N SER A 326 -8.43 6.50 15.83
CA SER A 326 -8.42 5.11 16.27
C SER A 326 -9.00 4.11 15.27
N VAL A 327 -9.63 4.57 14.19
CA VAL A 327 -10.27 3.77 13.15
C VAL A 327 -9.85 4.15 11.73
N SER A 328 -9.12 5.25 11.51
CA SER A 328 -8.79 5.75 10.17
C SER A 328 -7.40 6.38 10.07
N LYS A 329 -6.83 6.32 8.86
CA LYS A 329 -5.53 6.92 8.50
C LYS A 329 -5.63 7.50 7.09
N THR A 330 -5.30 8.78 6.95
CA THR A 330 -5.29 9.50 5.68
C THR A 330 -3.89 10.00 5.39
N GLY A 331 -3.37 9.68 4.21
CA GLY A 331 -2.05 10.07 3.76
C GLY A 331 -2.04 10.76 2.40
N PHE A 332 -0.98 11.51 2.17
CA PHE A 332 -0.69 12.19 0.92
C PHE A 332 0.69 11.78 0.41
N ASN A 333 0.80 11.57 -0.90
CA ASN A 333 1.97 11.03 -1.56
C ASN A 333 2.45 11.97 -2.67
N LEU A 334 3.74 12.24 -2.67
CA LEU A 334 4.47 12.95 -3.73
C LEU A 334 5.56 12.04 -4.27
N GLY A 335 5.80 12.03 -5.57
CA GLY A 335 6.89 11.24 -6.13
C GLY A 335 7.42 11.73 -7.47
N VAL A 336 8.64 11.32 -7.76
CA VAL A 336 9.26 11.46 -9.08
C VAL A 336 9.94 10.16 -9.46
N SER A 337 9.78 9.73 -10.70
CA SER A 337 10.43 8.52 -11.20
C SER A 337 11.04 8.73 -12.58
N HIS A 338 12.11 8.00 -12.87
CA HIS A 338 12.78 7.95 -14.16
C HIS A 338 12.95 6.50 -14.60
N LEU A 339 12.36 6.16 -15.75
CA LEU A 339 12.42 4.85 -16.40
C LEU A 339 13.24 4.96 -17.68
N ARG A 340 14.22 4.07 -17.84
CA ARG A 340 14.94 3.87 -19.10
C ARG A 340 14.81 2.41 -19.53
N THR A 341 14.38 2.18 -20.75
CA THR A 341 14.33 0.86 -21.39
C THR A 341 15.18 0.86 -22.65
N ASN A 342 15.96 -0.20 -22.87
CA ASN A 342 16.60 -0.47 -24.15
C ASN A 342 16.19 -1.85 -24.62
N ASN A 343 15.80 -1.95 -25.88
CA ASN A 343 15.39 -3.19 -26.52
C ASN A 343 16.19 -3.37 -27.79
N PHE A 344 16.65 -4.58 -28.05
CA PHE A 344 17.48 -4.92 -29.20
C PHE A 344 16.89 -6.11 -29.96
N LEU A 345 17.08 -6.08 -31.28
CA LEU A 345 16.75 -7.17 -32.19
C LEU A 345 17.99 -7.48 -33.02
N LEU A 346 18.47 -8.71 -32.96
CA LEU A 346 19.71 -9.13 -33.63
C LEU A 346 20.90 -8.22 -33.31
N GLY A 347 21.00 -7.75 -32.05
CA GLY A 347 22.04 -6.82 -31.59
C GLY A 347 21.85 -5.36 -31.98
N ASN A 348 20.80 -5.01 -32.74
CA ASN A 348 20.49 -3.64 -33.13
C ASN A 348 19.45 -3.04 -32.19
N ARG A 349 19.74 -1.85 -31.64
CA ARG A 349 18.82 -1.15 -30.74
C ARG A 349 17.59 -0.66 -31.49
N LEU A 350 16.41 -0.95 -30.95
CA LEU A 350 15.13 -0.50 -31.47
C LEU A 350 14.72 0.81 -30.80
N ASP A 351 14.85 1.93 -31.51
CA ASP A 351 14.53 3.25 -30.94
C ASP A 351 13.04 3.43 -30.61
N THR A 352 12.14 2.74 -31.31
CA THR A 352 10.69 2.85 -31.09
C THR A 352 10.20 2.17 -29.82
N SER A 353 10.90 1.12 -29.35
CA SER A 353 10.59 0.43 -28.10
C SER A 353 11.58 0.74 -26.96
N SER A 354 12.67 1.46 -27.24
CA SER A 354 13.63 1.92 -26.23
C SER A 354 13.25 3.31 -25.74
N THR A 355 12.87 3.43 -24.47
CA THR A 355 12.25 4.65 -23.93
C THR A 355 13.05 5.28 -22.79
N ARG A 356 12.91 6.60 -22.63
CA ARG A 356 13.41 7.38 -21.49
C ARG A 356 12.28 8.26 -20.98
N LEU A 357 11.62 7.85 -19.91
CA LEU A 357 10.44 8.49 -19.37
C LEU A 357 10.73 9.01 -17.96
N SER A 358 10.33 10.25 -17.68
CA SER A 358 10.32 10.78 -16.32
C SER A 358 8.90 11.18 -15.96
N GLU A 359 8.51 10.95 -14.71
CA GLU A 359 7.13 11.13 -14.26
C GLU A 359 7.10 11.83 -12.91
N ALA A 360 6.20 12.79 -12.76
CA ALA A 360 5.79 13.32 -11.46
C ALA A 360 4.51 12.60 -11.02
N GLN A 361 4.39 12.35 -9.72
CA GLN A 361 3.30 11.57 -9.13
C GLN A 361 2.70 12.32 -7.94
N LEU A 362 1.37 12.40 -7.90
CA LEU A 362 0.59 12.84 -6.74
C LEU A 362 -0.37 11.72 -6.37
N GLY A 363 -0.57 11.47 -5.08
CA GLY A 363 -1.57 10.51 -4.64
C GLY A 363 -2.13 10.82 -3.27
N PHE A 364 -3.32 10.31 -3.01
CA PHE A 364 -4.00 10.38 -1.71
C PHE A 364 -4.44 8.97 -1.34
N ASN A 365 -4.22 8.59 -0.08
CA ASN A 365 -4.72 7.33 0.45
C ASN A 365 -5.62 7.60 1.66
N HIS A 366 -6.68 6.82 1.79
CA HIS A 366 -7.53 6.81 2.97
C HIS A 366 -7.88 5.37 3.33
N GLY A 367 -7.47 4.97 4.53
CA GLY A 367 -7.79 3.68 5.12
C GLY A 367 -8.70 3.84 6.33
N ARG A 368 -9.66 2.93 6.50
CA ARG A 368 -10.60 2.94 7.61
C ARG A 368 -11.03 1.53 8.03
N ARG A 369 -11.20 1.34 9.34
CA ARG A 369 -11.86 0.19 9.96
C ARG A 369 -13.36 0.46 10.06
N ILE A 370 -14.18 -0.46 9.58
CA ILE A 370 -15.65 -0.42 9.62
C ILE A 370 -16.13 -1.71 10.27
N GLY A 371 -16.44 -1.66 11.57
CA GLY A 371 -16.71 -2.85 12.37
C GLY A 371 -15.51 -3.79 12.42
N SER A 372 -15.65 -5.01 11.90
CA SER A 372 -14.54 -5.97 11.73
C SER A 372 -13.86 -5.90 10.36
N ALA A 373 -14.37 -5.10 9.42
CA ALA A 373 -13.81 -4.96 8.08
C ALA A 373 -12.80 -3.81 8.01
N PHE A 374 -11.85 -3.93 7.08
CA PHE A 374 -10.82 -2.94 6.80
C PHE A 374 -10.91 -2.56 5.34
N VAL A 375 -11.00 -1.26 5.07
CA VAL A 375 -11.14 -0.71 3.72
C VAL A 375 -10.05 0.31 3.47
N ASN A 376 -9.47 0.33 2.28
CA ASN A 376 -8.50 1.33 1.89
C ASN A 376 -8.73 1.75 0.43
N ALA A 377 -8.55 3.05 0.17
CA ALA A 377 -8.69 3.65 -1.15
C ALA A 377 -7.46 4.51 -1.45
N ASP A 378 -6.82 4.26 -2.60
CA ASP A 378 -5.71 5.03 -3.13
C ASP A 378 -6.10 5.65 -4.46
N ILE A 379 -5.99 6.97 -4.56
CA ILE A 379 -6.19 7.73 -5.79
C ILE A 379 -4.85 8.30 -6.20
N GLY A 380 -4.44 8.06 -7.45
CA GLY A 380 -3.15 8.50 -7.98
C GLY A 380 -3.28 9.23 -9.30
N TRP A 381 -2.49 10.28 -9.48
CA TRP A 381 -2.25 10.96 -10.74
C TRP A 381 -0.77 10.96 -11.07
N GLN A 382 -0.43 10.59 -12.30
CA GLN A 382 0.92 10.56 -12.81
C GLN A 382 0.98 11.36 -14.11
N ARG A 383 2.00 12.21 -14.23
CA ARG A 383 2.24 13.04 -15.41
C ARG A 383 3.66 12.87 -15.91
N GLY A 384 3.80 12.60 -17.21
CA GLY A 384 5.10 12.59 -17.87
C GLY A 384 5.73 13.99 -17.91
N ILE A 385 6.99 14.11 -17.49
CA ILE A 385 7.75 15.36 -17.40
C ILE A 385 9.07 15.27 -18.17
N GLY A 386 9.63 16.43 -18.53
CA GLY A 386 10.90 16.53 -19.28
C GLY A 386 12.13 16.71 -18.42
N ALA A 387 12.27 15.89 -17.38
CA ALA A 387 13.40 15.91 -16.46
C ALA A 387 14.32 14.69 -16.66
N PHE A 388 15.56 14.77 -16.16
CA PHE A 388 16.51 13.63 -16.11
C PHE A 388 16.73 12.94 -17.47
N ASP A 389 16.94 13.70 -18.55
CA ASP A 389 17.15 13.14 -19.90
C ASP A 389 15.94 12.35 -20.46
N ALA A 390 14.73 12.65 -19.97
CA ALA A 390 13.51 12.11 -20.56
C ALA A 390 13.32 12.58 -22.01
N GLN A 391 12.96 11.65 -22.88
CA GLN A 391 12.70 11.94 -24.29
C GLN A 391 11.57 12.97 -24.44
N SER A 392 11.65 13.81 -25.47
CA SER A 392 10.56 14.70 -25.85
C SER A 392 9.43 13.93 -26.52
N ASN A 393 8.26 14.55 -26.66
CA ASN A 393 7.16 13.96 -27.43
C ASN A 393 7.46 13.88 -28.93
N GLY A 394 8.39 14.69 -29.43
CA GLY A 394 8.51 14.94 -30.87
C GLY A 394 7.18 15.46 -31.45
N HIS A 395 6.76 14.90 -32.58
CA HIS A 395 5.49 15.19 -33.24
C HIS A 395 4.71 13.87 -33.42
N PRO A 396 4.06 13.36 -32.36
CA PRO A 396 3.39 12.06 -32.41
C PRO A 396 2.21 12.12 -33.38
N GLN A 397 2.08 11.14 -34.27
CA GLN A 397 0.98 11.03 -35.23
C GLN A 397 0.08 9.83 -34.92
N GLY A 398 -1.24 10.05 -34.91
CA GLY A 398 -2.23 8.99 -34.76
C GLY A 398 -2.07 8.21 -33.45
N SER A 399 -1.76 6.92 -33.56
CA SER A 399 -1.63 5.97 -32.44
C SER A 399 -0.23 5.87 -31.83
N GLN A 400 0.64 6.86 -32.07
CA GLN A 400 1.98 6.88 -31.50
C GLN A 400 1.95 7.29 -30.01
N PRO A 401 2.73 6.60 -29.16
CA PRO A 401 2.79 6.91 -27.73
C PRO A 401 3.45 8.25 -27.45
N VAL A 402 3.05 8.89 -26.34
CA VAL A 402 3.57 10.21 -25.92
C VAL A 402 4.30 10.12 -24.59
N ALA A 403 5.38 10.87 -24.44
CA ALA A 403 6.22 10.88 -23.23
C ALA A 403 5.76 11.89 -22.16
N ARG A 404 4.83 12.79 -22.51
CA ARG A 404 4.18 13.77 -21.60
C ARG A 404 2.71 13.45 -21.45
N TYR A 405 2.42 12.22 -21.05
CA TYR A 405 1.06 11.71 -20.88
C TYR A 405 0.49 12.07 -19.50
N ASN A 406 -0.83 11.96 -19.34
CA ASN A 406 -1.53 11.96 -18.06
C ASN A 406 -2.14 10.58 -17.79
N LYS A 407 -1.95 10.08 -16.58
CA LYS A 407 -2.44 8.77 -16.15
C LYS A 407 -3.07 8.88 -14.77
N TYR A 408 -4.27 8.35 -14.65
CA TYR A 408 -5.05 8.33 -13.42
C TYR A 408 -5.19 6.89 -12.96
N SER A 409 -5.09 6.67 -11.65
CA SER A 409 -5.21 5.35 -11.05
C SER A 409 -6.11 5.40 -9.82
N LEU A 410 -6.87 4.33 -9.64
CA LEU A 410 -7.68 4.10 -8.45
C LEU A 410 -7.42 2.67 -7.98
N THR A 411 -7.06 2.51 -6.71
CA THR A 411 -6.96 1.21 -6.05
C THR A 411 -7.93 1.19 -4.88
N LEU A 412 -8.76 0.15 -4.79
CA LEU A 412 -9.64 -0.10 -3.66
C LEU A 412 -9.29 -1.48 -3.11
N SER A 413 -9.00 -1.55 -1.81
CA SER A 413 -8.73 -2.80 -1.11
C SER A 413 -9.67 -2.98 0.08
N TYR A 414 -10.08 -4.23 0.28
CA TYR A 414 -11.07 -4.63 1.27
C TYR A 414 -10.64 -5.95 1.92
N LEU A 415 -10.69 -6.01 3.24
CA LEU A 415 -10.42 -7.21 4.02
C LEU A 415 -11.46 -7.37 5.12
N GLN A 416 -12.15 -8.50 5.12
CA GLN A 416 -13.09 -8.87 6.18
C GLN A 416 -12.71 -10.24 6.76
N PRO A 417 -12.07 -10.29 7.93
CA PRO A 417 -12.00 -11.50 8.73
C PRO A 417 -13.35 -11.79 9.39
N PHE A 418 -13.74 -13.06 9.41
CA PHE A 418 -14.94 -13.53 10.10
C PHE A 418 -14.79 -14.99 10.53
N ALA A 419 -15.57 -15.39 11.53
CA ALA A 419 -15.63 -16.77 11.98
C ALA A 419 -16.96 -17.39 11.54
N LEU A 420 -16.90 -18.61 10.99
CA LEU A 420 -18.09 -19.37 10.60
C LEU A 420 -17.89 -20.83 11.02
N TRP A 421 -18.85 -21.40 11.75
CA TRP A 421 -18.76 -22.78 12.28
C TRP A 421 -17.51 -23.08 13.13
N GLY A 422 -17.00 -22.08 13.87
CA GLY A 422 -15.77 -22.21 14.66
C GLY A 422 -14.47 -22.15 13.84
N GLU A 423 -14.57 -21.91 12.53
CA GLU A 423 -13.45 -21.80 11.61
C GLU A 423 -13.17 -20.34 11.24
N SER A 424 -11.89 -20.03 10.98
CA SER A 424 -11.44 -18.69 10.62
C SER A 424 -11.42 -18.50 9.11
N PHE A 425 -12.18 -17.52 8.63
CA PHE A 425 -12.23 -17.12 7.23
C PHE A 425 -11.80 -15.66 7.05
N SER A 426 -11.27 -15.33 5.87
CA SER A 426 -11.12 -13.96 5.40
C SER A 426 -11.65 -13.82 3.98
N PHE A 427 -12.32 -12.71 3.72
CA PHE A 427 -12.64 -12.27 2.38
C PHE A 427 -11.76 -11.08 2.01
N ASP A 428 -10.94 -11.26 0.98
CA ASP A 428 -9.96 -10.32 0.48
C ASP A 428 -10.42 -9.86 -0.92
N SER A 429 -10.58 -8.55 -1.14
CA SER A 429 -10.97 -7.99 -2.43
C SER A 429 -10.11 -6.80 -2.80
N LEU A 430 -9.62 -6.76 -4.04
CA LEU A 430 -8.81 -5.68 -4.57
C LEU A 430 -9.27 -5.30 -5.97
N ALA A 431 -9.60 -4.03 -6.18
CA ALA A 431 -9.92 -3.47 -7.48
C ALA A 431 -8.88 -2.41 -7.86
N TYR A 432 -8.31 -2.52 -9.05
CA TYR A 432 -7.38 -1.56 -9.63
C TYR A 432 -7.90 -1.07 -10.97
N GLY A 433 -7.90 0.24 -11.17
CA GLY A 433 -8.24 0.88 -12.43
C GLY A 433 -7.15 1.86 -12.86
N GLN A 434 -6.86 1.88 -14.16
CA GLN A 434 -5.99 2.84 -14.82
C GLN A 434 -6.78 3.51 -15.96
N LYS A 435 -6.69 4.84 -16.05
CA LYS A 435 -7.23 5.62 -17.16
C LYS A 435 -6.17 6.56 -17.72
N SER A 436 -6.05 6.59 -19.04
CA SER A 436 -5.29 7.61 -19.77
C SER A 436 -6.03 7.97 -21.06
N GLU A 437 -6.07 9.27 -21.36
CA GLU A 437 -6.59 9.77 -22.64
C GLU A 437 -5.50 9.83 -23.71
N ASP A 438 -4.24 9.71 -23.28
CA ASP A 438 -3.06 9.68 -24.13
C ASP A 438 -2.69 8.24 -24.49
N VAL A 439 -2.03 8.07 -25.64
CA VAL A 439 -1.44 6.76 -25.98
C VAL A 439 -0.16 6.57 -25.15
N LEU A 440 -0.09 5.48 -24.40
CA LEU A 440 1.03 5.20 -23.52
C LEU A 440 2.06 4.29 -24.20
N PHE A 441 3.32 4.45 -23.79
CA PHE A 441 4.36 3.46 -24.07
C PHE A 441 4.04 2.15 -23.35
N SER A 442 4.46 1.02 -23.93
CA SER A 442 4.17 -0.32 -23.41
C SER A 442 4.44 -0.51 -21.90
N PRO A 443 5.57 -0.07 -21.31
CA PRO A 443 5.82 -0.16 -19.86
C PRO A 443 4.82 0.60 -18.97
N GLN A 444 4.06 1.54 -19.53
CA GLN A 444 3.13 2.41 -18.81
C GLN A 444 1.66 2.00 -18.96
N ARG A 445 1.39 1.04 -19.85
CA ARG A 445 0.07 0.44 -20.01
C ARG A 445 -0.28 -0.46 -18.84
N ILE A 446 -1.59 -0.66 -18.64
CA ILE A 446 -2.10 -1.70 -17.76
C ILE A 446 -2.15 -3.02 -18.53
N SER A 447 -1.79 -4.12 -17.89
CA SER A 447 -1.95 -5.48 -18.42
C SER A 447 -2.85 -6.30 -17.52
N ILE A 448 -3.74 -7.11 -18.12
CA ILE A 448 -4.57 -8.10 -17.44
C ILE A 448 -4.19 -9.49 -17.93
N GLY A 449 -4.08 -10.42 -16.99
CA GLY A 449 -3.54 -11.76 -17.19
C GLY A 449 -2.24 -11.94 -16.43
N GLY A 450 -2.21 -12.92 -15.53
CA GLY A 450 -1.08 -13.21 -14.65
C GLY A 450 -1.51 -13.34 -13.20
N LEU A 451 -0.62 -13.89 -12.36
CA LEU A 451 -0.88 -14.14 -10.94
C LEU A 451 -1.22 -12.84 -10.16
N SER A 452 -0.71 -11.70 -10.61
CA SER A 452 -0.85 -10.41 -9.93
C SER A 452 -2.02 -9.54 -10.42
N SER A 453 -2.70 -9.95 -11.49
CA SER A 453 -3.89 -9.27 -12.03
C SER A 453 -5.08 -10.24 -12.10
N VAL A 454 -5.37 -10.80 -13.27
CA VAL A 454 -6.43 -11.80 -13.47
C VAL A 454 -5.80 -13.19 -13.50
N ARG A 455 -5.98 -13.95 -12.43
CA ARG A 455 -5.53 -15.35 -12.34
C ARG A 455 -6.25 -16.21 -13.38
N GLY A 456 -5.59 -17.26 -13.85
CA GLY A 456 -6.09 -18.15 -14.90
C GLY A 456 -5.40 -17.99 -16.24
N PHE A 457 -4.61 -16.92 -16.40
CA PHE A 457 -3.80 -16.64 -17.58
C PHE A 457 -2.34 -16.43 -17.17
N LYS A 458 -1.40 -16.98 -17.92
CA LYS A 458 0.03 -16.95 -17.67
C LYS A 458 0.82 -16.56 -18.91
N ASP A 459 0.62 -17.28 -20.01
CA ASP A 459 1.36 -17.04 -21.24
C ASP A 459 0.72 -15.89 -22.03
N GLU A 460 -0.62 -15.84 -22.02
CA GLU A 460 -1.42 -14.81 -22.67
C GLU A 460 -1.79 -13.67 -21.72
N SER A 461 -1.80 -12.44 -22.24
CA SER A 461 -2.21 -11.25 -21.50
C SER A 461 -2.75 -10.19 -22.45
N LEU A 462 -3.69 -9.38 -21.97
CA LEU A 462 -4.21 -8.24 -22.72
C LEU A 462 -3.74 -6.93 -22.08
N SER A 463 -3.21 -6.02 -22.87
CA SER A 463 -2.71 -4.73 -22.39
C SER A 463 -3.37 -3.56 -23.12
N GLY A 464 -3.53 -2.44 -22.43
CA GLY A 464 -4.05 -1.20 -23.00
C GLY A 464 -3.76 0.03 -22.16
N ASP A 465 -4.09 1.20 -22.70
CA ASP A 465 -3.85 2.49 -22.04
C ASP A 465 -4.84 2.72 -20.87
N THR A 466 -6.06 2.21 -21.01
CA THR A 466 -7.16 2.30 -20.03
C THR A 466 -7.77 0.92 -19.78
N GLY A 467 -7.98 0.58 -18.50
CA GLY A 467 -8.56 -0.68 -18.09
C GLY A 467 -8.51 -0.88 -16.58
N GLY A 468 -8.85 -2.08 -16.13
CA GLY A 468 -8.79 -2.42 -14.72
C GLY A 468 -8.99 -3.91 -14.47
N TYR A 469 -8.74 -4.31 -13.24
CA TYR A 469 -9.04 -5.66 -12.76
C TYR A 469 -9.58 -5.62 -11.34
N TRP A 470 -10.45 -6.57 -11.04
CA TRP A 470 -11.06 -6.80 -9.73
C TRP A 470 -10.83 -8.24 -9.32
N ARG A 471 -10.16 -8.40 -8.19
CA ARG A 471 -9.73 -9.67 -7.63
C ARG A 471 -10.51 -9.94 -6.36
N ASN A 472 -11.06 -11.14 -6.24
CA ASN A 472 -11.76 -11.56 -5.05
C ASN A 472 -11.19 -12.88 -4.58
N GLN A 473 -11.08 -13.04 -3.27
CA GLN A 473 -10.54 -14.25 -2.68
C GLN A 473 -11.21 -14.53 -1.33
N LEU A 474 -11.74 -15.74 -1.19
CA LEU A 474 -12.20 -16.28 0.08
C LEU A 474 -11.15 -17.26 0.58
N ARG A 475 -10.55 -16.97 1.74
CA ARG A 475 -9.53 -17.80 2.37
C ARG A 475 -10.06 -18.41 3.66
N TRP A 476 -9.88 -19.71 3.80
CA TRP A 476 -10.05 -20.45 5.04
C TRP A 476 -8.66 -20.75 5.63
N ARG A 477 -8.45 -20.42 6.90
CA ARG A 477 -7.17 -20.65 7.60
C ARG A 477 -7.40 -21.56 8.80
N ARG A 478 -6.47 -22.51 9.01
CA ARG A 478 -6.45 -23.36 10.20
C ARG A 478 -5.03 -23.50 10.75
N PRO A 479 -4.86 -23.50 12.08
CA PRO A 479 -3.59 -23.88 12.69
C PRO A 479 -3.32 -25.37 12.47
N VAL A 480 -2.05 -25.73 12.29
CA VAL A 480 -1.61 -27.12 12.20
C VAL A 480 -1.63 -27.74 13.60
N THR A 481 -2.48 -28.75 13.80
CA THR A 481 -2.58 -29.47 15.06
C THR A 481 -1.66 -30.69 15.13
N TRP A 482 -1.09 -31.14 14.01
CA TRP A 482 -0.24 -32.33 13.96
C TRP A 482 1.17 -32.03 14.50
N ASP A 483 1.52 -32.64 15.64
CA ASP A 483 2.74 -32.33 16.39
C ASP A 483 4.04 -32.50 15.59
N ALA A 484 4.10 -33.44 14.64
CA ALA A 484 5.27 -33.64 13.79
C ALA A 484 5.55 -32.47 12.83
N LEU A 485 4.50 -31.75 12.39
CA LEU A 485 4.61 -30.64 11.45
C LEU A 485 4.71 -29.27 12.14
N ARG A 486 4.26 -29.15 13.40
CA ARG A 486 4.24 -27.88 14.16
C ARG A 486 5.58 -27.11 14.20
N PRO A 487 6.76 -27.77 14.29
CA PRO A 487 8.04 -27.06 14.27
C PRO A 487 8.31 -26.33 12.95
N PHE A 488 7.70 -26.78 11.86
CA PHE A 488 7.98 -26.28 10.50
C PHE A 488 6.82 -25.47 9.92
N VAL A 489 5.58 -25.84 10.26
CA VAL A 489 4.35 -25.25 9.74
C VAL A 489 3.40 -24.96 10.90
N HIS A 490 2.99 -23.71 11.03
CA HIS A 490 2.07 -23.25 12.07
C HIS A 490 0.63 -23.19 11.58
N GLU A 491 0.43 -22.86 10.31
CA GLU A 491 -0.90 -22.76 9.69
C GLU A 491 -0.90 -23.29 8.26
N TYR A 492 -2.06 -23.80 7.85
CA TYR A 492 -2.39 -24.05 6.45
C TYR A 492 -3.63 -23.26 6.06
N SER A 493 -3.74 -22.93 4.78
CA SER A 493 -4.91 -22.24 4.25
C SER A 493 -5.31 -22.78 2.88
N LEU A 494 -6.61 -22.73 2.64
CA LEU A 494 -7.22 -22.96 1.34
C LEU A 494 -7.88 -21.66 0.91
N ALA A 495 -7.65 -21.25 -0.33
CA ALA A 495 -8.31 -20.07 -0.88
C ALA A 495 -8.93 -20.35 -2.23
N PHE A 496 -10.16 -19.87 -2.42
CA PHE A 496 -10.81 -19.80 -3.71
C PHE A 496 -10.81 -18.35 -4.18
N ALA A 497 -10.41 -18.15 -5.43
CA ALA A 497 -10.29 -16.85 -6.05
C ALA A 497 -11.14 -16.75 -7.31
N TYR A 498 -11.68 -15.57 -7.56
CA TYR A 498 -12.39 -15.23 -8.79
C TYR A 498 -12.05 -13.79 -9.20
N ASP A 499 -11.50 -13.65 -10.39
CA ASP A 499 -10.97 -12.39 -10.89
C ASP A 499 -11.63 -12.01 -12.21
N VAL A 500 -11.83 -10.70 -12.40
CA VAL A 500 -12.37 -10.11 -13.63
C VAL A 500 -11.47 -8.96 -14.04
N GLY A 501 -11.08 -8.90 -15.31
CA GLY A 501 -10.34 -7.78 -15.88
C GLY A 501 -10.95 -7.30 -17.18
N VAL A 502 -10.83 -6.00 -17.44
CA VAL A 502 -11.32 -5.38 -18.66
C VAL A 502 -10.28 -4.38 -19.15
N ILE A 503 -9.96 -4.48 -20.44
CA ILE A 503 -9.26 -3.42 -21.18
C ILE A 503 -10.28 -2.72 -22.06
N HIS A 504 -10.32 -1.39 -21.97
CA HIS A 504 -11.16 -0.56 -22.81
C HIS A 504 -10.40 -0.11 -24.05
N GLY A 505 -10.96 -0.37 -25.24
CA GLY A 505 -10.40 0.08 -26.51
C GLY A 505 -10.54 1.59 -26.65
N GLY A 506 -9.43 2.31 -26.70
CA GLY A 506 -9.42 3.76 -26.91
C GLY A 506 -9.58 4.16 -28.38
N ARG A 507 -9.76 5.46 -28.64
CA ARG A 507 -9.88 6.03 -30.00
C ARG A 507 -8.72 5.65 -30.93
N HIS A 508 -7.52 5.50 -30.38
CA HIS A 508 -6.30 5.24 -31.12
C HIS A 508 -5.93 3.75 -31.21
N ASN A 509 -6.56 2.88 -30.40
CA ASN A 509 -6.31 1.44 -30.34
C ASN A 509 -7.63 0.68 -30.09
N PRO A 510 -8.62 0.76 -30.99
CA PRO A 510 -9.96 0.19 -30.76
C PRO A 510 -9.95 -1.35 -30.65
N GLU A 511 -8.97 -2.00 -31.29
CA GLU A 511 -8.80 -3.45 -31.27
C GLU A 511 -8.18 -3.98 -29.97
N GLN A 512 -7.51 -3.14 -29.18
CA GLN A 512 -6.97 -3.51 -27.87
C GLN A 512 -8.06 -3.39 -26.80
N ARG A 513 -9.07 -4.27 -26.88
CA ARG A 513 -10.19 -4.33 -25.95
C ARG A 513 -10.54 -5.77 -25.62
N GLY A 514 -11.13 -5.98 -24.45
CA GLY A 514 -11.59 -7.31 -24.07
C GLY A 514 -11.86 -7.44 -22.59
N ARG A 515 -12.55 -8.52 -22.25
CA ARG A 515 -12.79 -8.95 -20.89
C ARG A 515 -12.11 -10.30 -20.67
N MET A 516 -11.44 -10.43 -19.53
CA MET A 516 -10.83 -11.69 -19.09
C MET A 516 -11.39 -12.04 -17.73
N THR A 517 -11.77 -13.30 -17.53
CA THR A 517 -12.14 -13.81 -16.21
C THR A 517 -11.45 -15.13 -15.94
N GLY A 518 -11.17 -15.39 -14.68
CA GLY A 518 -10.57 -16.64 -14.26
C GLY A 518 -10.78 -16.92 -12.79
N ASN A 519 -10.57 -18.17 -12.42
CA ASN A 519 -10.62 -18.60 -11.02
C ASN A 519 -9.30 -19.27 -10.62
N ALA A 520 -9.07 -19.38 -9.32
CA ALA A 520 -7.96 -20.16 -8.80
C ALA A 520 -8.31 -20.82 -7.46
N LEU A 521 -7.73 -21.99 -7.24
CA LEU A 521 -7.72 -22.68 -5.96
C LEU A 521 -6.27 -22.72 -5.45
N GLU A 522 -6.01 -22.05 -4.33
CA GLU A 522 -4.69 -21.95 -3.72
C GLU A 522 -4.64 -22.74 -2.41
N PHE A 523 -3.61 -23.56 -2.29
CA PHE A 523 -3.21 -24.21 -1.04
C PHE A 523 -1.94 -23.55 -0.56
N ALA A 524 -1.90 -23.08 0.69
CA ALA A 524 -0.72 -22.45 1.26
C ALA A 524 -0.40 -22.99 2.65
N LEU A 525 0.90 -23.08 2.95
CA LEU A 525 1.48 -23.46 4.24
C LEU A 525 2.35 -22.31 4.72
N ARG A 526 2.28 -21.99 6.02
CA ARG A 526 3.12 -20.96 6.63
C ARG A 526 3.67 -21.44 7.97
N GLY A 527 4.95 -21.21 8.17
CA GLY A 527 5.66 -21.40 9.44
C GLY A 527 6.60 -20.23 9.71
N GLN A 528 7.44 -20.38 10.73
CA GLN A 528 8.41 -19.35 11.12
C GLN A 528 9.48 -19.09 10.06
N HIS A 529 10.03 -20.16 9.46
CA HIS A 529 11.16 -20.10 8.51
C HIS A 529 10.80 -20.54 7.09
N LEU A 530 9.51 -20.79 6.84
CA LEU A 530 9.03 -21.40 5.61
C LEU A 530 7.67 -20.82 5.22
N ALA A 531 7.49 -20.51 3.95
CA ALA A 531 6.18 -20.37 3.33
C ALA A 531 6.15 -21.14 2.02
N ALA A 532 5.03 -21.81 1.72
CA ALA A 532 4.86 -22.50 0.46
C ALA A 532 3.42 -22.33 -0.03
N SER A 533 3.23 -22.16 -1.33
CA SER A 533 1.91 -22.16 -1.94
C SER A 533 1.90 -22.85 -3.30
N VAL A 534 0.77 -23.45 -3.62
CA VAL A 534 0.45 -24.00 -4.95
C VAL A 534 -0.94 -23.51 -5.33
N SER A 535 -1.05 -22.88 -6.49
CA SER A 535 -2.29 -22.30 -6.99
C SER A 535 -2.63 -22.91 -8.35
N PHE A 536 -3.77 -23.58 -8.42
CA PHE A 536 -4.34 -24.13 -9.66
C PHE A 536 -5.32 -23.11 -10.20
N ALA A 537 -5.01 -22.50 -11.34
CA ALA A 537 -5.86 -21.47 -11.93
C ALA A 537 -6.43 -21.92 -13.28
N HIS A 538 -7.56 -21.34 -13.66
CA HIS A 538 -8.24 -21.66 -14.93
C HIS A 538 -8.85 -20.39 -15.55
N SER A 539 -8.57 -20.19 -16.84
CA SER A 539 -9.23 -19.15 -17.64
C SER A 539 -10.69 -19.52 -17.91
N LEU A 540 -11.63 -18.61 -17.67
CA LEU A 540 -13.06 -18.83 -17.86
C LEU A 540 -13.63 -18.08 -19.07
N GLU A 541 -13.36 -16.78 -19.16
CA GLU A 541 -13.79 -15.92 -20.28
C GLU A 541 -12.57 -15.18 -20.83
N ARG A 542 -12.46 -15.09 -22.15
CA ARG A 542 -11.37 -14.40 -22.86
C ARG A 542 -11.90 -13.72 -24.12
N PRO A 543 -11.24 -12.66 -24.61
CA PRO A 543 -11.55 -12.08 -25.92
C PRO A 543 -11.04 -12.99 -27.04
N ASP A 544 -11.63 -12.85 -28.23
CA ASP A 544 -11.27 -13.64 -29.43
C ASP A 544 -9.78 -13.50 -29.82
N ALA A 545 -9.14 -12.39 -29.45
CA ALA A 545 -7.71 -12.15 -29.69
C ALA A 545 -6.79 -13.12 -28.93
N ILE A 546 -7.27 -13.74 -27.86
CA ILE A 546 -6.55 -14.79 -27.11
C ILE A 546 -7.14 -16.11 -27.56
N GLU A 547 -6.38 -16.96 -28.24
CA GLU A 547 -6.92 -18.18 -28.89
C GLU A 547 -7.05 -19.39 -27.95
N ARG A 548 -6.29 -19.42 -26.85
CA ARG A 548 -6.13 -20.62 -26.02
C ARG A 548 -6.71 -20.45 -24.62
N ASP A 549 -7.37 -21.49 -24.16
CA ASP A 549 -7.69 -21.65 -22.75
C ASP A 549 -6.44 -22.10 -22.00
N GLU A 550 -6.23 -21.54 -20.81
CA GLU A 550 -5.10 -21.88 -19.96
C GLU A 550 -5.55 -22.50 -18.64
N ARG A 551 -4.68 -23.37 -18.11
CA ARG A 551 -4.81 -23.99 -16.79
C ARG A 551 -3.47 -23.92 -16.06
N PRO A 552 -2.95 -22.72 -15.78
CA PRO A 552 -1.62 -22.58 -15.21
C PRO A 552 -1.60 -23.07 -13.77
N VAL A 553 -0.49 -23.71 -13.42
CA VAL A 553 -0.15 -24.04 -12.03
C VAL A 553 0.97 -23.11 -11.59
N TYR A 554 0.71 -22.35 -10.53
CA TYR A 554 1.70 -21.53 -9.88
C TYR A 554 2.18 -22.24 -8.63
N PHE A 555 3.47 -22.17 -8.35
CA PHE A 555 4.00 -22.56 -7.06
C PHE A 555 4.99 -21.52 -6.58
N ARG A 556 5.08 -21.39 -5.26
CA ARG A 556 6.06 -20.57 -4.59
C ARG A 556 6.52 -21.27 -3.34
N PHE A 557 7.83 -21.19 -3.09
CA PHE A 557 8.46 -21.72 -1.91
C PHE A 557 9.47 -20.67 -1.42
N ASP A 558 9.30 -20.19 -0.20
CA ASP A 558 10.13 -19.19 0.44
C ASP A 558 10.74 -19.77 1.74
N LEU A 559 12.02 -19.51 1.94
CA LEU A 559 12.75 -19.79 3.17
C LEU A 559 13.23 -18.47 3.79
N PHE A 560 13.14 -18.34 5.11
CA PHE A 560 13.48 -17.13 5.86
C PHE A 560 14.50 -17.41 6.97
N PHE A 561 15.51 -16.54 7.13
CA PHE A 561 16.66 -16.70 8.03
C PHE A 561 17.01 -15.42 8.81
#